data_AF-A0A5B2VSH7-F1
#
_entry.id   AF-A0A5B2VSH7-F1
#
_cell.length_a   1.000
_cell.length_b   1.000
_cell.length_c   1.000
_cell.angle_alpha   90.00
_cell.angle_beta   90.00
_cell.angle_gamma   90.00
#
_symmetry.space_group_name_H-M   'P 1'
#
loop_
_entity.id
_entity.type
_entity.pdbx_description
1 polymer ?
#
loop_
_entity_poly.entity_id
_entity_poly.type
_entity_poly.pdbx_seq_one_letter_code
_entity_poly.pdbx_strand_id
1 'polypeptide(L)'
;MRAVSVGSALAMVVALGGCVGAPKVESHGQWLAEATRTYAGETAPRVIAAAEAVLRHADPGDVTFDYRLGGFRAERKFLVYAVLAAAEGEDRWTFNASQSGRAVRASVFLTERARVHGTGGARQVNANRQQVGTFRLFYARIDYLLGLRPDWVTCREAPGKLGLPPDAAGTQGLCGLTLQGRDAPPPSLIPKMPKGAAEAAVAAAEPARDDGED
;
A
#
# COMPACT_ATOMS: atom_id res chain seq x y z
N MET A 1 55.67 13.67 48.63
CA MET A 1 55.05 13.92 47.32
C MET A 1 54.57 12.59 46.75
N ARG A 2 53.26 12.35 46.71
CA ARG A 2 52.65 11.18 46.07
C ARG A 2 51.47 11.68 45.26
N ALA A 3 51.57 11.54 43.94
CA ALA A 3 50.50 11.81 43.01
C ALA A 3 49.49 10.65 43.05
N VAL A 4 48.20 10.96 43.06
CA VAL A 4 47.15 9.99 42.72
C VAL A 4 46.28 10.65 41.66
N SER A 5 46.29 10.01 40.51
CA SER A 5 45.69 10.36 39.23
C SER A 5 44.16 10.21 39.23
N VAL A 6 43.46 11.23 38.71
CA VAL A 6 42.02 11.22 38.42
C VAL A 6 41.77 10.38 37.16
N GLY A 7 41.14 9.23 37.33
CA GLY A 7 40.70 8.39 36.22
C GLY A 7 39.24 8.69 35.85
N SER A 8 39.01 9.47 34.80
CA SER A 8 37.69 9.61 34.17
C SER A 8 37.37 8.36 33.35
N ALA A 9 36.45 7.53 33.83
CA ALA A 9 35.85 6.47 33.05
C ALA A 9 34.68 7.01 32.23
N LEU A 10 34.92 7.28 30.94
CA LEU A 10 33.89 7.60 29.96
C LEU A 10 33.22 6.28 29.53
N ALA A 11 32.06 5.97 30.11
CA ALA A 11 31.25 4.82 29.72
C ALA A 11 30.58 5.09 28.36
N MET A 12 31.14 4.50 27.31
CA MET A 12 30.58 4.50 25.95
C MET A 12 29.40 3.54 25.90
N VAL A 13 28.18 4.06 26.01
CA VAL A 13 26.94 3.29 25.81
C VAL A 13 26.79 3.03 24.31
N VAL A 14 27.20 1.84 23.87
CA VAL A 14 26.90 1.33 22.53
C VAL A 14 25.42 0.97 22.51
N ALA A 15 24.59 1.89 21.99
CA ALA A 15 23.20 1.58 21.70
C ALA A 15 23.16 0.55 20.57
N LEU A 16 22.86 -0.70 20.92
CA LEU A 16 22.48 -1.75 19.98
C LEU A 16 21.16 -1.34 19.30
N GLY A 17 21.26 -0.52 18.25
CA GLY A 17 20.15 -0.24 17.36
C GLY A 17 19.78 -1.52 16.61
N GLY A 18 18.97 -2.37 17.23
CA GLY A 18 18.35 -3.50 16.54
C GLY A 18 17.54 -2.97 15.37
N CYS A 19 17.73 -3.56 14.18
CA CYS A 19 16.88 -3.32 13.03
C CYS A 19 15.46 -3.77 13.37
N VAL A 20 14.66 -2.88 13.96
CA VAL A 20 13.23 -3.09 14.14
C VAL A 20 12.62 -3.07 12.75
N GLY A 21 12.38 -4.26 12.18
CA GLY A 21 11.71 -4.38 10.89
C GLY A 21 10.33 -3.73 10.93
N ALA A 22 9.85 -3.25 9.77
CA ALA A 22 8.55 -2.62 9.68
C ALA A 22 7.42 -3.52 10.24
N PRO A 23 6.43 -2.94 10.95
CA PRO A 23 5.27 -3.67 11.45
C PRO A 23 4.59 -4.44 10.33
N LYS A 24 4.58 -5.77 10.48
CA LYS A 24 3.85 -6.67 9.61
C LYS A 24 2.43 -6.84 10.16
N VAL A 25 1.52 -7.26 9.30
CA VAL A 25 0.21 -7.73 9.73
C VAL A 25 0.40 -9.10 10.39
N GLU A 26 0.13 -9.20 11.69
CA GLU A 26 0.37 -10.40 12.52
C GLU A 26 -0.90 -11.24 12.74
N SER A 27 -2.08 -10.64 12.55
CA SER A 27 -3.37 -11.30 12.76
C SER A 27 -4.38 -11.00 11.66
N HIS A 28 -5.38 -11.86 11.52
CA HIS A 28 -6.51 -11.64 10.62
C HIS A 28 -7.29 -10.36 10.97
N GLY A 29 -7.46 -10.05 12.26
CA GLY A 29 -8.12 -8.81 12.69
C GLY A 29 -7.35 -7.56 12.28
N GLN A 30 -6.02 -7.58 12.45
CA GLN A 30 -5.15 -6.50 11.99
C GLN A 30 -5.15 -6.38 10.46
N TRP A 31 -5.21 -7.52 9.75
CA TRP A 31 -5.35 -7.52 8.29
C TRP A 31 -6.63 -6.80 7.88
N LEU A 32 -7.77 -7.18 8.45
CA LEU A 32 -9.04 -6.52 8.16
C LEU A 32 -8.98 -5.02 8.47
N ALA A 33 -8.36 -4.63 9.57
CA ALA A 33 -8.25 -3.23 9.98
C ALA A 33 -7.38 -2.38 9.03
N GLU A 34 -6.34 -2.94 8.42
CA GLU A 34 -5.40 -2.19 7.58
C GLU A 34 -5.69 -2.33 6.09
N ALA A 35 -6.07 -3.54 5.66
CA ALA A 35 -6.26 -3.92 4.26
C ALA A 35 -7.71 -3.73 3.77
N THR A 36 -8.60 -3.18 4.59
CA THR A 36 -9.97 -2.82 4.18
C THR A 36 -10.34 -1.38 4.55
N ARG A 37 -11.19 -0.76 3.74
CA ARG A 37 -11.74 0.58 3.98
C ARG A 37 -13.19 0.66 3.53
N THR A 38 -13.95 1.52 4.19
CA THR A 38 -15.32 1.84 3.81
C THR A 38 -15.41 3.31 3.38
N TYR A 39 -15.97 3.55 2.21
CA TYR A 39 -16.16 4.89 1.65
C TYR A 39 -17.65 5.23 1.59
N ALA A 40 -18.11 6.10 2.48
CA ALA A 40 -19.50 6.55 2.50
C ALA A 40 -19.77 7.57 1.38
N GLY A 41 -20.90 7.43 0.70
CA GLY A 41 -21.32 8.33 -0.38
C GLY A 41 -20.53 8.17 -1.69
N GLU A 42 -19.63 7.19 -1.76
CA GLU A 42 -18.87 6.87 -2.97
C GLU A 42 -19.52 5.73 -3.76
N THR A 43 -19.07 5.57 -5.00
CA THR A 43 -19.47 4.48 -5.88
C THR A 43 -18.32 3.50 -6.08
N ALA A 44 -18.61 2.21 -6.21
CA ALA A 44 -17.57 1.20 -6.43
C ALA A 44 -16.69 1.52 -7.66
N PRO A 45 -17.22 1.94 -8.83
CA PRO A 45 -16.40 2.32 -9.97
C PRO A 45 -15.41 3.46 -9.68
N ARG A 46 -15.83 4.48 -8.91
CA ARG A 46 -14.95 5.62 -8.59
C ARG A 46 -13.83 5.23 -7.63
N VAL A 47 -14.13 4.38 -6.65
CA VAL A 47 -13.13 3.82 -5.72
C VAL A 47 -12.14 2.91 -6.46
N ILE A 48 -12.61 2.09 -7.42
CA ILE A 48 -11.75 1.24 -8.26
C ILE A 48 -10.83 2.11 -9.14
N ALA A 49 -11.37 3.14 -9.79
CA ALA A 49 -10.58 4.07 -10.60
C ALA A 49 -9.51 4.80 -9.77
N ALA A 50 -9.84 5.22 -8.55
CA ALA A 50 -8.86 5.82 -7.64
C ALA A 50 -7.76 4.82 -7.26
N ALA A 51 -8.10 3.58 -6.91
CA ALA A 51 -7.14 2.52 -6.59
C ALA A 51 -6.19 2.21 -7.76
N GLU A 52 -6.73 2.14 -8.97
CA GLU A 52 -5.93 1.97 -10.19
C GLU A 52 -4.97 3.14 -10.41
N ALA A 53 -5.45 4.38 -10.26
CA ALA A 53 -4.63 5.57 -10.41
C ALA A 53 -3.48 5.61 -9.38
N VAL A 54 -3.66 5.11 -8.16
CA VAL A 54 -2.55 4.97 -7.18
C VAL A 54 -1.46 4.04 -7.71
N LEU A 55 -1.82 2.88 -8.27
CA LEU A 55 -0.83 1.92 -8.77
C LEU A 55 -0.16 2.37 -10.06
N ARG A 56 -0.92 2.99 -10.97
CA ARG A 56 -0.34 3.63 -12.18
C ARG A 56 0.60 4.77 -11.83
N HIS A 57 0.28 5.56 -10.80
CA HIS A 57 1.17 6.60 -10.30
C HIS A 57 2.44 6.02 -9.71
N ALA A 58 2.33 4.93 -8.94
CA ALA A 58 3.47 4.29 -8.29
C ALA A 58 4.53 3.80 -9.30
N ASP A 59 4.12 3.26 -10.45
CA ASP A 59 5.05 2.91 -11.53
C ASP A 59 4.44 3.11 -12.92
N PRO A 60 4.54 4.32 -13.50
CA PRO A 60 3.98 4.61 -14.81
C PRO A 60 4.60 3.73 -15.89
N GLY A 61 3.77 2.94 -16.57
CA GLY A 61 4.19 2.09 -17.70
C GLY A 61 4.59 0.65 -17.35
N ASP A 62 4.85 0.35 -16.07
CA ASP A 62 5.37 -0.95 -15.62
C ASP A 62 4.35 -1.81 -14.85
N VAL A 63 3.11 -1.33 -14.72
CA VAL A 63 1.98 -2.06 -14.10
C VAL A 63 0.97 -2.49 -15.15
N THR A 64 0.64 -3.78 -15.18
CA THR A 64 -0.43 -4.36 -16.01
C THR A 64 -1.67 -4.65 -15.16
N PHE A 65 -2.86 -4.60 -15.76
CA PHE A 65 -4.14 -4.78 -15.05
C PHE A 65 -5.01 -5.85 -15.72
N ASP A 66 -5.51 -6.77 -14.90
CA ASP A 66 -6.54 -7.76 -15.19
C ASP A 66 -7.84 -7.35 -14.49
N TYR A 67 -8.80 -6.79 -15.24
CA TYR A 67 -10.04 -6.22 -14.71
C TYR A 67 -11.08 -7.28 -14.39
N ARG A 68 -11.83 -7.05 -13.31
CA ARG A 68 -12.87 -7.94 -12.78
C ARG A 68 -14.09 -7.12 -12.39
N LEU A 69 -15.24 -7.77 -12.25
CA LEU A 69 -16.52 -7.10 -11.96
C LEU A 69 -16.44 -6.17 -10.73
N GLY A 70 -15.73 -6.58 -9.68
CA GLY A 70 -15.57 -5.82 -8.44
C GLY A 70 -14.21 -5.14 -8.28
N GLY A 71 -13.35 -5.05 -9.31
CA GLY A 71 -12.03 -4.47 -9.14
C GLY A 71 -11.00 -4.98 -10.16
N PHE A 72 -9.79 -5.27 -9.70
CA PHE A 72 -8.71 -5.70 -10.59
C PHE A 72 -7.64 -6.50 -9.87
N ARG A 73 -6.84 -7.21 -10.66
CA ARG A 73 -5.50 -7.65 -10.28
C ARG A 73 -4.48 -6.83 -11.05
N ALA A 74 -3.54 -6.22 -10.34
CA ALA A 74 -2.44 -5.49 -10.96
C ALA A 74 -1.13 -6.23 -10.75
N GLU A 75 -0.31 -6.32 -11.79
CA GLU A 75 0.99 -6.99 -11.75
C GLU A 75 2.08 -6.02 -12.18
N ARG A 76 3.18 -6.04 -11.45
CA ARG A 76 4.34 -5.19 -11.70
C ARG A 76 5.59 -6.03 -11.61
N LYS A 77 6.42 -6.02 -12.65
CA LYS A 77 7.72 -6.71 -12.63
C LYS A 77 8.82 -5.75 -12.18
N PHE A 78 9.83 -6.26 -11.51
CA PHE A 78 10.98 -5.47 -11.12
C PHE A 78 12.30 -6.23 -11.31
N LEU A 79 13.36 -5.47 -11.50
CA LEU A 79 14.75 -5.92 -11.46
C LEU A 79 15.56 -4.89 -10.67
N VAL A 80 16.25 -5.35 -9.63
CA VAL A 80 17.23 -4.59 -8.86
C VAL A 80 18.59 -5.21 -9.14
N TYR A 81 19.54 -4.40 -9.57
CA TYR A 81 20.91 -4.85 -9.77
C TYR A 81 21.86 -4.04 -8.89
N ALA A 82 22.61 -4.73 -8.05
CA ALA A 82 23.74 -4.22 -7.30
C ALA A 82 24.97 -5.08 -7.64
N VAL A 83 26.16 -4.49 -7.64
CA VAL A 83 27.41 -5.12 -8.13
C VAL A 83 27.66 -6.54 -7.57
N LEU A 84 27.19 -6.84 -6.36
CA LEU A 84 27.34 -8.15 -5.71
C LEU A 84 26.03 -8.96 -5.58
N ALA A 85 24.88 -8.39 -5.94
CA ALA A 85 23.58 -9.04 -5.80
C ALA A 85 22.56 -8.49 -6.80
N ALA A 86 21.73 -9.37 -7.36
CA ALA A 86 20.58 -8.97 -8.17
C ALA A 86 19.30 -9.54 -7.58
N ALA A 87 18.17 -8.86 -7.77
CA ALA A 87 16.87 -9.39 -7.41
C ALA A 87 15.88 -9.08 -8.53
N GLU A 88 15.21 -10.09 -9.06
CA GLU A 88 14.15 -9.93 -10.04
C GLU A 88 12.86 -10.53 -9.51
N GLY A 89 11.71 -9.99 -9.90
CA GLY A 89 10.45 -10.51 -9.37
C GLY A 89 9.22 -9.80 -9.90
N GLU A 90 8.11 -10.12 -9.27
CA GLU A 90 6.81 -9.49 -9.51
C GLU A 90 6.09 -9.20 -8.19
N ASP A 91 5.47 -8.02 -8.15
CA ASP A 91 4.45 -7.65 -7.18
C ASP A 91 3.08 -7.88 -7.81
N ARG A 92 2.18 -8.52 -7.06
CA ARG A 92 0.79 -8.72 -7.44
C ARG A 92 -0.13 -8.10 -6.41
N TRP A 93 -0.88 -7.10 -6.86
CA TRP A 93 -1.95 -6.45 -6.13
C TRP A 93 -3.29 -7.06 -6.54
N THR A 94 -4.16 -7.31 -5.58
CA THR A 94 -5.56 -7.64 -5.82
C THR A 94 -6.41 -6.63 -5.08
N PHE A 95 -7.22 -5.89 -5.81
CA PHE A 95 -8.12 -4.89 -5.26
C PHE A 95 -9.56 -5.29 -5.56
N ASN A 96 -10.41 -5.24 -4.55
CA ASN A 96 -11.84 -5.44 -4.70
C ASN A 96 -12.60 -4.31 -3.99
N ALA A 97 -13.67 -3.84 -4.60
CA ALA A 97 -14.62 -2.90 -4.06
C ALA A 97 -16.04 -3.37 -4.39
N SER A 98 -16.89 -3.46 -3.37
CA SER A 98 -18.30 -3.79 -3.54
C SER A 98 -19.17 -2.70 -2.96
N GLN A 99 -20.29 -2.42 -3.65
CA GLN A 99 -21.31 -1.50 -3.15
C GLN A 99 -22.10 -2.19 -2.03
N SER A 100 -22.33 -1.47 -0.93
CA SER A 100 -23.15 -1.90 0.20
C SER A 100 -24.03 -0.72 0.61
N GLY A 101 -25.22 -0.65 0.03
CA GLY A 101 -26.10 0.51 0.11
C GLY A 101 -25.38 1.79 -0.37
N ARG A 102 -25.36 2.83 0.47
CA ARG A 102 -24.70 4.12 0.16
C ARG A 102 -23.20 4.14 0.48
N ALA A 103 -22.58 3.00 0.76
CA ALA A 103 -21.15 2.91 1.03
C ALA A 103 -20.47 1.87 0.13
N VAL A 104 -19.18 2.04 -0.07
CA VAL A 104 -18.33 1.06 -0.76
C VAL A 104 -17.42 0.40 0.24
N ARG A 105 -17.40 -0.93 0.28
CA ARG A 105 -16.40 -1.70 1.02
C ARG A 105 -15.27 -2.09 0.07
N ALA A 106 -14.08 -1.57 0.32
CA ALA A 106 -12.86 -1.87 -0.43
C ALA A 106 -11.93 -2.78 0.37
N SER A 107 -11.19 -3.63 -0.34
CA SER A 107 -10.15 -4.49 0.21
C SER A 107 -8.96 -4.57 -0.74
N VAL A 108 -7.76 -4.71 -0.19
CA VAL A 108 -6.52 -4.85 -0.96
C VAL A 108 -5.70 -6.01 -0.44
N PHE A 109 -4.97 -6.67 -1.33
CA PHE A 109 -4.06 -7.75 -1.00
C PHE A 109 -2.80 -7.66 -1.86
N LEU A 110 -1.62 -7.82 -1.25
CA LEU A 110 -0.33 -7.71 -1.93
C LEU A 110 0.54 -8.95 -1.68
N THR A 111 0.98 -9.58 -2.76
CA THR A 111 1.96 -10.67 -2.75
C THR A 111 3.15 -10.34 -3.63
N GLU A 112 4.32 -10.82 -3.25
CA GLU A 112 5.54 -10.69 -4.03
C GLU A 112 6.15 -12.08 -4.29
N ARG A 113 6.65 -12.26 -5.50
CA ARG A 113 7.48 -13.41 -5.88
C ARG A 113 8.78 -12.87 -6.47
N ALA A 114 9.90 -13.18 -5.83
CA ALA A 114 11.20 -12.67 -6.22
C ALA A 114 12.26 -13.78 -6.23
N ARG A 115 13.22 -13.65 -7.12
CA ARG A 115 14.45 -14.43 -7.15
C ARG A 115 15.62 -13.50 -6.83
N VAL A 116 16.33 -13.82 -5.76
CA VAL A 116 17.51 -13.07 -5.30
C VAL A 116 18.76 -13.85 -5.66
N HIS A 117 19.69 -13.21 -6.34
CA HIS A 117 20.99 -13.71 -6.77
C HIS A 117 22.08 -13.09 -5.90
N GLY A 118 22.97 -13.91 -5.35
CA GLY A 118 24.14 -13.45 -4.61
C GLY A 118 25.32 -14.41 -4.76
N THR A 119 26.38 -14.17 -3.99
CA THR A 119 27.61 -14.98 -4.01
C THR A 119 27.39 -16.46 -3.70
N GLY A 120 26.33 -16.80 -2.95
CA GLY A 120 25.92 -18.17 -2.63
C GLY A 120 24.92 -18.81 -3.60
N GLY A 121 24.61 -18.18 -4.73
CA GLY A 121 23.65 -18.68 -5.73
C GLY A 121 22.30 -17.92 -5.71
N ALA A 122 21.30 -18.50 -6.41
CA ALA A 122 19.96 -17.92 -6.54
C ALA A 122 18.97 -18.55 -5.55
N ARG A 123 18.18 -17.72 -4.87
CA ARG A 123 17.13 -18.13 -3.94
C ARG A 123 15.78 -17.55 -4.35
N GLN A 124 14.75 -18.38 -4.34
CA GLN A 124 13.36 -17.94 -4.46
C GLN A 124 12.83 -17.41 -3.13
N VAL A 125 12.14 -16.29 -3.18
CA VAL A 125 11.48 -15.62 -2.07
C VAL A 125 10.02 -15.39 -2.48
N ASN A 126 9.11 -16.07 -1.80
CA ASN A 126 7.69 -15.76 -1.88
C ASN A 126 7.32 -15.02 -0.60
N ALA A 127 6.88 -13.78 -0.72
CA ALA A 127 6.56 -12.96 0.44
C ALA A 127 5.10 -12.49 0.38
N ASN A 128 4.38 -12.71 1.47
CA ASN A 128 3.14 -11.99 1.68
C ASN A 128 3.49 -10.59 2.19
N ARG A 129 3.39 -9.58 1.33
CA ARG A 129 3.82 -8.20 1.62
C ARG A 129 2.70 -7.39 2.26
N GLN A 130 2.04 -7.99 3.25
CA GLN A 130 1.01 -7.34 4.07
C GLN A 130 1.69 -6.42 5.08
N GLN A 131 2.24 -5.31 4.58
CA GLN A 131 2.89 -4.30 5.39
C GLN A 131 1.88 -3.21 5.72
N VAL A 132 1.76 -2.89 7.02
CA VAL A 132 0.83 -1.87 7.51
C VAL A 132 1.05 -0.54 6.79
N GLY A 133 2.32 -0.13 6.62
CA GLY A 133 2.66 1.12 5.94
C GLY A 133 2.20 1.19 4.49
N THR A 134 2.24 0.08 3.76
CA THR A 134 1.89 0.00 2.35
C THR A 134 0.39 0.17 2.20
N PHE A 135 -0.42 -0.48 3.05
CA PHE A 135 -1.87 -0.31 3.01
C PHE A 135 -2.33 1.06 3.48
N ARG A 136 -1.73 1.59 4.55
CA ARG A 136 -2.03 2.96 4.99
C ARG A 136 -1.71 3.99 3.92
N LEU A 137 -0.55 3.87 3.26
CA LEU A 137 -0.19 4.80 2.19
C LEU A 137 -1.08 4.62 0.96
N PHE A 138 -1.39 3.37 0.58
CA PHE A 138 -2.29 3.07 -0.53
C PHE A 138 -3.65 3.73 -0.33
N TYR A 139 -4.27 3.51 0.83
CA TYR A 139 -5.56 4.12 1.14
C TYR A 139 -5.47 5.63 1.33
N ALA A 140 -4.39 6.15 1.91
CA ALA A 140 -4.23 7.59 2.03
C ALA A 140 -4.20 8.32 0.69
N ARG A 141 -3.65 7.67 -0.35
CA ARG A 141 -3.62 8.17 -1.72
C ARG A 141 -4.95 8.01 -2.44
N ILE A 142 -5.72 6.95 -2.15
CA ILE A 142 -7.12 6.85 -2.59
C ILE A 142 -7.96 7.97 -1.98
N ASP A 143 -7.83 8.23 -0.67
CA ASP A 143 -8.56 9.31 0.02
C ASP A 143 -8.31 10.67 -0.66
N TYR A 144 -7.05 10.95 -1.02
CA TYR A 144 -6.71 12.16 -1.77
C TYR A 144 -7.41 12.18 -3.12
N LEU A 145 -7.29 11.12 -3.93
CA LEU A 145 -7.89 11.04 -5.26
C LEU A 145 -9.41 11.18 -5.27
N LEU A 146 -10.08 10.76 -4.19
CA LEU A 146 -11.53 10.93 -4.01
C LEU A 146 -11.91 12.32 -3.49
N GLY A 147 -10.94 13.12 -3.05
CA GLY A 147 -11.14 14.43 -2.44
C GLY A 147 -11.56 14.36 -0.96
N LEU A 148 -11.33 13.23 -0.29
CA LEU A 148 -11.61 13.02 1.13
C LEU A 148 -10.47 13.51 2.03
N ARG A 149 -9.26 13.62 1.47
CA ARG A 149 -8.09 14.24 2.09
C ARG A 149 -7.55 15.35 1.17
N PRO A 150 -7.14 16.51 1.70
CA PRO A 150 -6.64 17.62 0.88
C PRO A 150 -5.20 17.42 0.38
N ASP A 151 -4.41 16.56 1.05
CA ASP A 151 -2.98 16.39 0.76
C ASP A 151 -2.63 14.99 0.23
N TRP A 152 -1.73 14.97 -0.75
CA TRP A 152 -1.15 13.74 -1.27
C TRP A 152 0.05 13.32 -0.42
N VAL A 153 -0.10 12.22 0.32
CA VAL A 153 0.98 11.71 1.17
C VAL A 153 2.09 11.13 0.30
N THR A 154 3.23 11.82 0.28
CA THR A 154 4.43 11.36 -0.44
C THR A 154 5.13 10.23 0.33
N CYS A 155 6.01 9.50 -0.35
CA CYS A 155 6.83 8.47 0.29
C CYS A 155 7.71 9.02 1.43
N ARG A 156 8.12 10.29 1.33
CA ARG A 156 8.93 10.97 2.35
C ARG A 156 8.11 11.38 3.57
N GLU A 157 6.85 11.75 3.36
CA GLU A 157 5.95 12.19 4.43
C GLU A 157 5.25 11.05 5.16
N ALA A 158 5.15 9.88 4.51
CA ALA A 158 4.40 8.73 5.02
C ALA A 158 4.76 8.35 6.47
N PRO A 159 6.04 8.31 6.91
CA PRO A 159 6.38 8.05 8.31
C PRO A 159 5.71 9.00 9.29
N GLY A 160 5.80 10.31 9.05
CA GLY A 160 5.24 11.33 9.93
C GLY A 160 3.71 11.40 9.87
N LYS A 161 3.13 11.40 8.66
CA LYS A 161 1.68 11.59 8.46
C LYS A 161 0.84 10.35 8.78
N LEU A 162 1.42 9.15 8.67
CA LEU A 162 0.69 7.88 8.84
C LEU A 162 1.13 7.09 10.08
N GLY A 163 2.00 7.68 10.92
CA GLY A 163 2.53 7.04 12.13
C GLY A 163 3.30 5.76 11.82
N LEU A 164 4.17 5.80 10.79
CA LEU A 164 5.00 4.66 10.40
C LEU A 164 6.43 4.85 10.89
N PRO A 165 7.21 3.76 11.04
CA PRO A 165 8.63 3.87 11.32
C PRO A 165 9.38 4.73 10.27
N PRO A 166 10.45 5.43 10.67
CA PRO A 166 11.17 6.38 9.81
C PRO A 166 11.90 5.73 8.63
N ASP A 167 12.11 4.41 8.63
CA ASP A 167 12.93 3.69 7.65
C ASP A 167 12.20 3.34 6.34
N ALA A 168 10.92 3.72 6.18
CA ALA A 168 10.09 3.42 5.01
C ALA A 168 10.03 1.91 4.65
N ALA A 169 10.50 1.01 5.52
CA ALA A 169 10.54 -0.42 5.23
C ALA A 169 9.13 -1.03 5.10
N GLY A 170 8.12 -0.30 5.61
CA GLY A 170 6.72 -0.66 5.53
C GLY A 170 5.96 -0.14 4.30
N THR A 171 6.54 0.76 3.49
CA THR A 171 5.88 1.38 2.31
C THR A 171 6.43 0.88 0.99
N GLN A 172 7.24 -0.19 1.00
CA GLN A 172 8.02 -0.64 -0.15
C GLN A 172 7.17 -1.00 -1.38
N GLY A 173 5.92 -1.43 -1.19
CA GLY A 173 5.00 -1.70 -2.32
C GLY A 173 4.61 -0.46 -3.13
N LEU A 174 4.79 0.75 -2.59
CA LEU A 174 4.50 2.03 -3.26
C LEU A 174 5.68 3.02 -3.28
N CYS A 175 6.76 2.70 -2.55
CA CYS A 175 7.93 3.56 -2.37
C CYS A 175 9.27 2.83 -2.55
N GLY A 176 9.25 1.58 -3.03
CA GLY A 176 10.42 0.78 -3.34
C GLY A 176 11.36 1.43 -4.37
N LEU A 177 12.60 0.97 -4.39
CA LEU A 177 13.70 1.57 -5.16
C LEU A 177 13.48 1.58 -6.68
N THR A 178 12.67 0.66 -7.19
CA THR A 178 12.38 0.52 -8.62
C THR A 178 11.10 1.24 -9.03
N LEU A 179 10.39 1.91 -8.10
CA LEU A 179 9.16 2.63 -8.38
C LEU A 179 9.43 4.08 -8.77
N GLN A 180 8.90 4.49 -9.90
CA GLN A 180 9.08 5.84 -10.44
C GLN A 180 8.19 6.89 -9.74
N GLY A 181 7.06 6.46 -9.17
CA GLY A 181 6.07 7.33 -8.52
C GLY A 181 6.49 7.91 -7.15
N ARG A 182 7.68 7.54 -6.65
CA ARG A 182 8.15 7.93 -5.33
C ARG A 182 8.23 9.45 -5.13
N ASP A 183 8.74 10.15 -6.15
CA ASP A 183 8.97 11.60 -6.14
C ASP A 183 8.15 12.33 -7.22
N ALA A 184 7.23 11.62 -7.89
CA ALA A 184 6.33 12.20 -8.88
C ALA A 184 5.29 13.13 -8.23
N PRO A 185 4.86 14.21 -8.92
CA PRO A 185 3.83 15.10 -8.40
C PRO A 185 2.50 14.35 -8.19
N PRO A 186 1.60 14.89 -7.34
CA PRO A 186 0.28 14.29 -7.13
C PRO A 186 -0.51 14.20 -8.43
N PRO A 187 -1.24 13.09 -8.66
CA PRO A 187 -2.19 12.99 -9.76
C PRO A 187 -3.39 13.94 -9.56
N SER A 188 -4.18 14.16 -10.62
CA SER A 188 -5.44 14.89 -10.53
C SER A 188 -6.51 14.09 -9.80
N LEU A 189 -7.46 14.79 -9.17
CA LEU A 189 -8.59 14.17 -8.49
C LEU A 189 -9.49 13.42 -9.47
N ILE A 190 -10.06 12.30 -9.01
CA ILE A 190 -11.08 11.57 -9.77
C ILE A 190 -12.40 12.34 -9.67
N PRO A 191 -12.98 12.79 -10.80
CA PRO A 191 -14.24 13.53 -10.80
C PRO A 191 -15.35 12.77 -10.07
N LYS A 192 -16.21 13.50 -9.37
CA LYS A 192 -17.44 12.92 -8.80
C LYS A 192 -18.34 12.45 -9.95
N MET A 193 -18.95 11.28 -9.79
CA MET A 193 -19.97 10.84 -10.72
C MET A 193 -21.19 11.78 -10.61
N PRO A 194 -21.88 12.08 -11.72
CA PRO A 194 -23.14 12.81 -11.68
C PRO A 194 -24.12 12.09 -10.75
N LYS A 195 -24.89 12.86 -9.96
CA LYS A 195 -25.79 12.32 -8.93
C LYS A 195 -26.68 11.18 -9.43
N GLY A 196 -27.29 11.33 -10.61
CA GLY A 196 -28.16 10.30 -11.19
C GLY A 196 -27.45 9.00 -11.59
N ALA A 197 -26.17 9.06 -11.97
CA ALA A 197 -25.37 7.87 -12.28
C ALA A 197 -24.97 7.12 -11.00
N ALA A 198 -24.74 7.84 -9.91
CA ALA A 198 -24.45 7.24 -8.61
C ALA A 198 -25.67 6.53 -8.02
N GLU A 199 -26.86 7.14 -8.11
CA GLU A 199 -28.12 6.53 -7.64
C GLU A 199 -28.47 5.26 -8.42
N ALA A 200 -28.28 5.27 -9.76
CA ALA A 200 -28.48 4.08 -10.58
C ALA A 200 -27.50 2.94 -10.26
N ALA A 201 -26.24 3.26 -9.97
CA ALA A 201 -25.23 2.27 -9.58
C ALA A 201 -25.53 1.63 -8.21
N VAL A 202 -26.12 2.39 -7.27
CA VAL A 202 -26.56 1.86 -5.98
C VAL A 202 -27.78 0.95 -6.16
N ALA A 203 -28.78 1.38 -6.92
CA ALA A 203 -29.99 0.58 -7.18
C ALA A 203 -29.68 -0.75 -7.89
N ALA A 204 -28.73 -0.76 -8.82
CA ALA A 204 -28.32 -1.99 -9.52
C ALA A 204 -27.53 -2.98 -8.64
N ALA A 205 -27.05 -2.55 -7.47
CA ALA A 205 -26.26 -3.38 -6.56
C ALA A 205 -27.05 -3.91 -5.36
N GLU A 206 -28.28 -3.43 -5.13
CA GLU A 206 -29.19 -4.08 -4.17
C GLU A 206 -29.64 -5.43 -4.77
N PRO A 207 -29.40 -6.58 -4.10
CA PRO A 207 -30.00 -7.83 -4.52
C PRO A 207 -31.52 -7.66 -4.48
N ALA A 208 -32.22 -8.12 -5.53
CA ALA A 208 -33.67 -8.16 -5.56
C ALA A 208 -34.15 -8.79 -4.24
N ARG A 209 -34.93 -8.02 -3.46
CA ARG A 209 -35.60 -8.57 -2.28
C ARG A 209 -36.44 -9.73 -2.78
N ASP A 210 -36.10 -10.93 -2.34
CA ASP A 210 -36.93 -12.12 -2.49
C ASP A 210 -38.12 -11.88 -1.56
N ASP A 211 -39.12 -11.17 -2.06
CA ASP A 211 -40.41 -11.00 -1.42
C ASP A 211 -41.13 -12.36 -1.54
N GLY A 212 -40.68 -13.31 -0.72
CA GLY A 212 -41.29 -14.63 -0.59
C GLY A 212 -42.73 -14.47 -0.14
N GLU A 213 -43.65 -14.72 -1.06
CA GLU A 213 -45.08 -14.87 -0.79
C GLU A 213 -45.31 -16.29 -0.25
N ASP A 214 -45.74 -16.38 1.02
CA ASP A 214 -46.22 -17.58 1.72
C ASP A 214 -47.53 -18.12 1.12
#